data_AF-A0A329EA64-F1
#
_entry.id   AF-A0A329EA64-F1
#
_cell.length_a   1.000
_cell.length_b   1.000
_cell.length_c   1.000
_cell.angle_alpha   90.00
_cell.angle_beta   90.00
_cell.angle_gamma   90.00
#
_symmetry.space_group_name_H-M   'P 1'
#
loop_
_entity.id
_entity.type
_entity.pdbx_description
1 polymer ?
#
loop_
_entity_poly.entity_id
_entity_poly.type
_entity_poly.pdbx_seq_one_letter_code
_entity_poly.pdbx_strand_id
1 'polypeptide(L)' 'MSNFINSELFKSIESSKLNQESLTNKKRYVEMAITHWKKERDPNQVAFFNDALKLINKYLK' A
#
# COMPACT_ATOMS: atom_id res chain seq x y z
N MET A 1 6.10 -3.51 -14.50
CA MET A 1 6.61 -2.52 -13.52
C MET A 1 5.39 -1.85 -12.90
N SER A 2 5.15 -1.96 -11.59
CA SER A 2 4.04 -1.22 -10.96
C SER A 2 4.40 0.28 -10.94
N ASN A 3 3.50 1.17 -11.35
CA ASN A 3 3.72 2.63 -11.28
C ASN A 3 3.63 3.18 -9.84
N PHE A 4 3.84 2.33 -8.83
CA PHE A 4 3.60 2.65 -7.43
C PHE A 4 4.38 3.88 -6.97
N ILE A 5 5.67 3.98 -7.30
CA ILE A 5 6.55 5.08 -6.84
C ILE A 5 6.05 6.45 -7.32
N ASN A 6 5.34 6.53 -8.45
CA ASN A 6 4.79 7.77 -9.00
C ASN A 6 3.32 8.00 -8.61
N SER A 7 2.75 7.14 -7.75
CA SER A 7 1.32 7.19 -7.40
C SER A 7 1.03 8.15 -6.23
N GLU A 8 -0.21 8.64 -6.18
CA GLU A 8 -0.71 9.40 -5.01
C GLU A 8 -0.70 8.55 -3.74
N LEU A 9 -0.87 7.22 -3.86
CA LEU A 9 -0.79 6.32 -2.72
C LEU A 9 0.62 6.33 -2.10
N PHE A 10 1.68 6.32 -2.92
CA PHE A 10 3.06 6.43 -2.45
C PHE A 10 3.29 7.74 -1.71
N LYS A 11 2.93 8.88 -2.31
CA LYS A 11 3.04 10.20 -1.67
C LYS A 11 2.30 10.25 -0.33
N SER A 12 1.11 9.67 -0.29
CA SER A 12 0.28 9.61 0.92
C SER A 12 0.89 8.77 2.03
N ILE A 13 1.59 7.67 1.69
CA ILE A 13 2.33 6.85 2.66
C ILE A 13 3.57 7.61 3.16
N GLU A 14 4.33 8.23 2.26
CA GLU A 14 5.49 9.07 2.60
C GLU A 14 5.13 10.21 3.56
N SER A 15 4.02 10.91 3.32
CA SER A 15 3.58 12.01 4.18
C SER A 15 3.16 11.53 5.58
N SER A 16 2.73 10.28 5.71
CA SER A 16 2.28 9.69 6.97
C SER A 16 3.40 8.96 7.73
N LYS A 17 4.64 8.93 7.24
CA LYS A 17 5.71 8.07 7.76
C LYS A 17 6.04 8.23 9.25
N LEU A 18 5.76 9.39 9.84
CA LEU A 18 6.00 9.69 11.27
C LEU A 18 4.76 9.47 12.15
N ASN A 19 3.60 9.14 11.55
CA ASN A 19 2.35 8.93 12.27
C ASN A 19 1.95 7.45 12.18
N GLN A 20 2.24 6.70 13.25
CA GLN A 20 2.00 5.26 13.33
C GLN A 20 0.53 4.88 13.19
N GLU A 21 -0.40 5.68 13.72
CA GLU A 21 -1.83 5.43 13.60
C GLU A 21 -2.29 5.59 12.14
N SER A 22 -1.85 6.67 11.49
CA SER A 22 -2.12 6.91 10.07
C SER A 22 -1.58 5.78 9.18
N LEU A 23 -0.36 5.31 9.44
CA LEU A 23 0.23 4.17 8.72
C LEU A 23 -0.51 2.86 8.99
N THR A 24 -0.94 2.61 10.22
CA THR A 24 -1.71 1.40 10.58
C THR A 24 -3.06 1.38 9.88
N ASN A 25 -3.75 2.53 9.83
CA ASN A 25 -5.01 2.65 9.10
C ASN A 25 -4.80 2.43 7.60
N LYS A 26 -3.77 3.04 7.00
CA LYS A 26 -3.42 2.81 5.59
C LYS A 26 -3.09 1.34 5.32
N LYS A 27 -2.38 0.66 6.23
CA LYS A 27 -2.06 -0.77 6.12
C LYS A 27 -3.33 -1.61 5.95
N ARG A 28 -4.34 -1.38 6.81
CA ARG A 28 -5.62 -2.10 6.75
C ARG A 28 -6.32 -1.93 5.40
N TYR A 29 -6.38 -0.70 4.89
CA TYR A 29 -6.98 -0.45 3.56
C TYR A 29 -6.20 -1.12 2.43
N VAL A 30 -4.86 -1.09 2.49
CA VAL A 30 -4.01 -1.77 1.49
C VAL A 30 -4.21 -3.29 1.53
N GLU A 31 -4.29 -3.90 2.71
CA GLU A 31 -4.55 -5.35 2.86
C GLU A 31 -5.94 -5.75 2.33
N MET A 32 -6.96 -4.91 2.56
CA MET A 32 -8.29 -5.08 1.98
C MET A 32 -8.24 -5.00 0.45
N ALA A 33 -7.53 -4.02 -0.11
CA ALA A 33 -7.37 -3.86 -1.56
C ALA A 33 -6.67 -5.07 -2.19
N ILE A 34 -5.58 -5.58 -1.57
CA ILE A 34 -4.91 -6.81 -2.04
C ILE A 34 -5.89 -7.98 -2.09
N THR A 35 -6.71 -8.14 -1.05
CA THR A 35 -7.70 -9.23 -0.98
C THR A 35 -8.75 -9.09 -2.08
N HIS A 36 -9.24 -7.87 -2.33
CA HIS A 36 -10.18 -7.60 -3.42
C HIS A 36 -9.56 -7.93 -4.78
N TRP A 37 -8.38 -7.40 -5.11
CA TRP A 37 -7.76 -7.60 -6.42
C TRP A 37 -7.28 -9.05 -6.66
N LYS A 38 -7.00 -9.80 -5.60
CA LYS A 38 -6.80 -11.26 -5.70
C LYS A 38 -8.09 -11.97 -6.16
N LYS A 39 -9.25 -11.57 -5.66
CA LYS A 39 -10.56 -12.13 -6.09
C LYS A 39 -10.88 -11.75 -7.52
N GLU A 40 -10.61 -10.51 -7.91
CA GLU A 40 -10.76 -10.01 -9.28
C GLU A 40 -9.71 -10.57 -10.26
N ARG A 41 -8.73 -11.33 -9.77
CA ARG A 41 -7.64 -11.93 -10.56
C ARG A 41 -6.85 -10.90 -11.38
N ASP A 42 -6.65 -9.70 -10.84
CA ASP A 42 -5.81 -8.66 -11.45
C ASP A 42 -4.40 -8.67 -10.82
N PRO A 43 -3.41 -9.35 -11.44
CA PRO A 43 -2.07 -9.46 -10.89
C PRO A 43 -1.33 -8.10 -10.85
N ASN A 44 -1.68 -7.15 -11.72
CA ASN A 44 -1.03 -5.85 -11.74
C ASN A 44 -1.45 -5.01 -10.54
N GLN A 45 -2.73 -5.01 -10.20
CA GLN A 45 -3.24 -4.34 -9.01
C GLN A 45 -2.72 -5.02 -7.74
N VAL A 46 -2.71 -6.35 -7.70
CA VAL A 46 -2.13 -7.09 -6.57
C VAL A 46 -0.65 -6.72 -6.37
N ALA A 47 0.15 -6.64 -7.44
CA ALA A 47 1.54 -6.21 -7.36
C ALA A 47 1.67 -4.77 -6.84
N PHE A 48 0.87 -3.85 -7.38
CA PHE A 48 0.84 -2.44 -6.96
C PHE A 48 0.57 -2.28 -5.46
N PHE A 49 -0.48 -2.92 -4.92
CA PHE A 49 -0.80 -2.82 -3.49
C PHE A 49 0.18 -3.59 -2.59
N ASN A 50 0.80 -4.68 -3.08
CA ASN A 50 1.88 -5.34 -2.34
C ASN A 50 3.12 -4.45 -2.18
N ASP A 51 3.46 -3.64 -3.20
CA ASP A 51 4.57 -2.69 -3.08
C ASP A 51 4.24 -1.58 -2.07
N ALA A 52 2.98 -1.13 -2.01
CA ALA A 52 2.50 -0.23 -0.95
C ALA A 52 2.61 -0.85 0.44
N LEU A 53 2.22 -2.13 0.60
CA LEU A 53 2.29 -2.84 1.87
C LEU A 53 3.75 -2.97 2.37
N LYS A 54 4.69 -3.26 1.47
CA LYS A 54 6.13 -3.30 1.80
C LYS A 54 6.62 -1.97 2.35
N LEU A 55 6.25 -0.86 1.71
CA LEU A 55 6.65 0.48 2.17
C LEU A 55 6.06 0.80 3.55
N ILE A 56 4.77 0.52 3.77
CA ILE A 56 4.14 0.74 5.07
C ILE A 56 4.82 -0.08 6.17
N ASN A 57 5.09 -1.36 5.92
CA ASN A 57 5.80 -2.21 6.89
C ASN A 57 7.24 -1.76 7.14
N LYS A 58 7.89 -1.07 6.20
CA LYS A 58 9.20 -0.46 6.42
C LYS A 58 9.13 0.70 7.43
N TYR A 59 8.03 1.48 7.43
CA TYR A 59 7.84 2.61 8.34
C TYR A 59 7.21 2.26 9.69
N LEU A 60 6.59 1.09 9.81
CA LEU A 60 6.07 0.58 11.08
C LEU A 60 7.10 -0.23 11.90
N LYS A 61 8.33 -0.41 11.39
CA LYS A 61 9.45 -1.00 12.14
C LYS A 61 10.10 0.03 13.06
#